data_AF-A0A9X1FB82-F1
#
_entry.id   AF-A0A9X1FB82-F1
#
_cell.length_a   1.000
_cell.length_b   1.000
_cell.length_c   1.000
_cell.angle_alpha   90.00
_cell.angle_beta   90.00
_cell.angle_gamma   90.00
#
_symmetry.space_group_name_H-M   'P 1'
#
loop_
_entity.id
_entity.type
_entity.pdbx_description
1 polymer ?
#
loop_
_entity_poly.entity_id
_entity_poly.type
_entity_poly.pdbx_seq_one_letter_code
_entity_poly.pdbx_strand_id
1 'polypeptide(L)'
;MDLYKETPQQKEIADYNVYLQLKQLKYTNIDIANHLSYTKEELGCLVSQYTFKNNLEYKLQESEGDYHFNGTFYVTQNVNTCLTLDEILEIYTFTQDMVKQHKGIDYIQSFYSIEQDCELLFVDNLSMQMIKSDYFSKLDNYCMLMLASDY
;
A
#
# COMPACT_ATOMS: atom_id res chain seq x y z
N MET A 1 -38.22 -8.13 19.91
CA MET A 1 -37.48 -8.66 18.76
C MET A 1 -36.26 -7.78 18.60
N ASP A 2 -35.13 -8.21 19.15
CA ASP A 2 -33.87 -7.53 18.89
C ASP A 2 -33.51 -7.76 17.43
N LEU A 3 -33.67 -6.71 16.63
CA LEU A 3 -33.02 -6.61 15.33
C LEU A 3 -31.52 -6.67 15.62
N TYR A 4 -30.89 -7.80 15.32
CA TYR A 4 -29.43 -7.89 15.26
C TYR A 4 -28.96 -6.85 14.24
N LYS A 5 -28.65 -5.65 14.73
CA LYS A 5 -27.96 -4.64 13.95
C LYS A 5 -26.56 -5.15 13.73
N GLU A 6 -26.18 -5.25 12.46
CA GLU A 6 -24.81 -5.50 12.07
C GLU A 6 -23.89 -4.51 12.80
N THR A 7 -22.84 -5.05 13.41
CA THR A 7 -21.83 -4.21 14.05
C THR A 7 -20.99 -3.50 12.98
N PRO A 8 -20.40 -2.33 13.27
CA PRO A 8 -19.54 -1.62 12.31
C PRO A 8 -18.46 -2.53 11.71
N GLN A 9 -17.85 -3.38 12.54
CA GLN A 9 -16.79 -4.30 12.12
C GLN A 9 -17.30 -5.43 11.20
N GLN A 10 -18.51 -5.93 11.42
CA GLN A 10 -19.13 -6.91 10.51
C GLN A 10 -19.42 -6.30 9.15
N LYS A 11 -19.88 -5.04 9.13
CA LYS A 11 -20.11 -4.29 7.89
C LYS A 11 -18.80 -4.09 7.12
N GLU A 12 -17.73 -3.68 7.79
CA GLU A 12 -16.41 -3.50 7.15
C GLU A 12 -15.90 -4.81 6.53
N ILE A 13 -15.99 -5.94 7.24
CA ILE A 13 -15.62 -7.24 6.67
C ILE A 13 -16.47 -7.59 5.44
N ALA A 14 -17.77 -7.31 5.47
CA ALA A 14 -18.65 -7.54 4.33
C ALA A 14 -18.26 -6.64 3.13
N ASP A 15 -18.03 -5.36 3.38
CA ASP A 15 -17.63 -4.38 2.36
C ASP A 15 -16.26 -4.75 1.74
N TYR A 16 -15.31 -5.26 2.54
CA TYR A 16 -14.02 -5.74 2.02
C TYR A 16 -14.16 -6.99 1.15
N ASN A 17 -15.04 -7.92 1.51
CA ASN A 17 -15.34 -9.08 0.67
C ASN A 17 -15.97 -8.69 -0.66
N VAL A 18 -16.85 -7.68 -0.66
CA VAL A 18 -17.41 -7.09 -1.89
C VAL A 18 -16.30 -6.46 -2.73
N TYR A 19 -15.38 -5.71 -2.10
CA TYR A 19 -14.20 -5.17 -2.79
C TYR A 19 -13.42 -6.28 -3.51
N LEU A 20 -13.09 -7.38 -2.84
CA LEU A 20 -12.34 -8.49 -3.43
C LEU A 20 -13.05 -9.09 -4.66
N GLN A 21 -14.37 -9.30 -4.57
CA GLN A 21 -15.17 -9.85 -5.67
C GLN A 21 -15.18 -8.90 -6.89
N LEU A 22 -15.39 -7.60 -6.66
CA LEU A 22 -15.41 -6.61 -7.74
C LEU A 22 -14.02 -6.44 -8.39
N LYS A 23 -12.94 -6.55 -7.61
CA LYS A 23 -11.57 -6.56 -8.15
C LYS A 23 -11.32 -7.77 -9.05
N GLN A 24 -11.81 -8.96 -8.70
CA GLN A 24 -11.73 -10.14 -9.57
C GLN A 24 -12.48 -9.93 -10.90
N LEU A 25 -13.57 -9.16 -10.87
CA LEU A 25 -14.33 -8.73 -12.05
C LEU A 25 -13.69 -7.56 -12.81
N LYS A 26 -12.48 -7.13 -12.42
CA LYS A 26 -11.70 -6.05 -13.05
C LYS A 26 -12.32 -4.65 -12.93
N TYR A 27 -13.13 -4.40 -11.91
CA TYR A 27 -13.60 -3.05 -11.59
C TYR A 27 -12.42 -2.19 -11.12
N THR A 28 -12.45 -0.89 -11.44
CA THR A 28 -11.46 0.05 -10.89
C THR A 28 -11.80 0.40 -9.44
N ASN A 29 -10.83 0.86 -8.65
CA ASN A 29 -11.11 1.29 -7.27
C ASN A 29 -12.13 2.45 -7.22
N ILE A 30 -12.19 3.29 -8.26
CA ILE A 30 -13.19 4.35 -8.36
C ILE A 30 -14.59 3.75 -8.51
N ASP A 31 -14.74 2.75 -9.37
CA ASP A 31 -16.02 2.05 -9.54
C ASP A 31 -16.45 1.36 -8.24
N ILE A 32 -15.49 0.77 -7.52
CA ILE A 32 -15.75 0.08 -6.27
C ILE A 32 -16.08 1.05 -5.14
N ALA A 33 -15.37 2.19 -5.03
CA ALA A 33 -15.69 3.24 -4.06
C ALA A 33 -17.12 3.74 -4.26
N ASN A 34 -17.49 4.02 -5.52
CA ASN A 34 -18.86 4.39 -5.87
C ASN A 34 -19.87 3.29 -5.54
N HIS A 35 -19.53 2.02 -5.77
CA HIS A 35 -20.40 0.88 -5.46
C HIS A 35 -20.65 0.73 -3.95
N LEU A 36 -19.61 0.90 -3.14
CA LEU A 36 -19.70 0.80 -1.69
C LEU A 36 -20.23 2.08 -1.03
N SER A 37 -20.39 3.17 -1.79
CA SER A 37 -20.69 4.51 -1.28
C SER A 37 -19.62 5.05 -0.33
N TYR A 38 -18.35 4.78 -0.67
CA TYR A 38 -17.17 5.21 0.08
C TYR A 38 -16.49 6.36 -0.67
N THR A 39 -15.85 7.27 0.06
CA THR A 39 -14.82 8.13 -0.53
C THR A 39 -13.59 7.31 -0.93
N LYS A 40 -12.65 7.93 -1.65
CA LYS A 40 -11.39 7.25 -1.98
C LYS A 40 -10.60 6.93 -0.71
N GLU A 41 -10.63 7.83 0.26
CA GLU A 41 -9.95 7.71 1.55
C GLU A 41 -10.56 6.58 2.38
N GLU A 42 -11.90 6.54 2.47
CA GLU A 42 -12.62 5.47 3.16
C GLU A 42 -12.34 4.11 2.52
N LEU A 43 -12.33 4.03 1.19
CA LEU A 43 -12.00 2.77 0.49
C LEU A 43 -10.54 2.38 0.75
N GLY A 44 -9.62 3.34 0.76
CA GLY A 44 -8.22 3.12 1.11
C GLY A 44 -8.06 2.52 2.51
N CYS A 45 -8.76 3.06 3.51
CA CYS A 45 -8.79 2.54 4.88
C CYS A 45 -9.37 1.12 4.96
N LEU A 46 -10.49 0.87 4.29
CA LEU A 46 -11.10 -0.47 4.23
C LEU A 46 -10.11 -1.48 3.64
N VAL A 47 -9.47 -1.13 2.53
CA VAL A 47 -8.51 -2.02 1.88
C VAL A 47 -7.29 -2.23 2.78
N SER A 48 -6.73 -1.18 3.37
CA SER A 48 -5.52 -1.30 4.19
C SER A 48 -5.73 -2.17 5.43
N GLN A 49 -6.92 -2.16 6.04
CA GLN A 49 -7.27 -2.96 7.21
C GLN A 49 -7.30 -4.47 6.97
N TYR A 50 -7.55 -4.91 5.72
CA TYR A 50 -7.80 -6.33 5.43
C TYR A 50 -6.95 -6.90 4.29
N THR A 51 -6.06 -6.09 3.68
CA THR A 51 -5.22 -6.52 2.54
C THR A 51 -3.99 -7.29 2.95
N PHE A 52 -3.43 -6.99 4.11
CA PHE A 52 -2.30 -7.75 4.62
C PHE A 52 -2.80 -9.01 5.31
N LYS A 53 -2.20 -10.16 4.99
CA LYS A 53 -2.49 -11.39 5.73
C LYS A 53 -1.82 -11.36 7.10
N ASN A 54 -0.75 -10.56 7.22
CA ASN A 54 -0.01 -10.31 8.43
C ASN A 54 -0.40 -8.97 9.07
N ASN A 55 0.19 -8.68 10.23
CA ASN A 55 -0.10 -7.54 11.10
C ASN A 55 0.42 -6.18 10.57
N LEU A 56 0.17 -5.89 9.29
CA LEU A 56 0.57 -4.66 8.62
C LEU A 56 -0.66 -3.80 8.33
N GLU A 57 -0.50 -2.49 8.50
CA GLU A 57 -1.48 -1.49 8.12
C GLU A 57 -0.85 -0.51 7.14
N TYR A 58 -1.50 -0.26 6.01
CA TYR A 58 -1.09 0.80 5.09
C TYR A 58 -1.73 2.13 5.50
N LYS A 59 -0.91 3.18 5.58
CA LYS A 59 -1.36 4.56 5.78
C LYS A 59 -1.43 5.25 4.42
N LEU A 60 -2.64 5.62 4.02
CA LEU A 60 -2.90 6.27 2.74
C LEU A 60 -2.13 7.60 2.65
N GLN A 61 -1.43 7.79 1.52
CA GLN A 61 -0.80 9.05 1.16
C GLN A 61 -1.64 9.73 0.06
N GLU A 62 -1.95 11.01 0.24
CA GLU A 62 -2.86 11.77 -0.65
C GLU A 62 -2.14 12.47 -1.82
N SER A 63 -0.83 12.37 -1.90
CA SER A 63 -0.04 13.05 -2.93
C SER A 63 -0.03 12.27 -4.25
N GLU A 64 -0.26 12.98 -5.35
CA GLU A 64 0.00 12.43 -6.69
C GLU A 64 1.50 12.27 -6.94
N GLY A 65 1.89 11.28 -7.73
CA GLY A 65 3.28 11.08 -8.15
C GLY A 65 3.41 10.14 -9.34
N ASP A 66 4.57 10.21 -10.02
CA ASP A 66 4.92 9.33 -11.13
C ASP A 66 6.06 8.36 -10.76
N TYR A 67 6.06 7.92 -9.49
CA TYR A 67 7.00 6.94 -8.95
C TYR A 67 6.43 5.52 -9.10
N HIS A 68 7.29 4.56 -9.41
CA HIS A 68 6.89 3.24 -9.87
C HIS A 68 7.51 2.08 -9.06
N PHE A 69 8.44 2.39 -8.15
CA PHE A 69 9.09 1.42 -7.28
C PHE A 69 9.69 0.24 -8.06
N ASN A 70 10.19 0.50 -9.28
CA ASN A 70 10.59 -0.51 -10.25
C ASN A 70 12.12 -0.73 -10.29
N GLY A 71 12.85 -0.06 -9.41
CA GLY A 71 14.27 -0.20 -9.23
C GLY A 71 14.69 -1.44 -8.45
N THR A 72 15.96 -1.46 -8.08
CA THR A 72 16.48 -2.46 -7.14
C THR A 72 15.81 -2.25 -5.78
N PHE A 73 15.26 -3.32 -5.19
CA PHE A 73 14.62 -3.23 -3.88
C PHE A 73 15.62 -3.49 -2.76
N TYR A 74 15.87 -2.48 -1.94
CA TYR A 74 16.70 -2.57 -0.73
C TYR A 74 15.85 -2.56 0.53
N VAL A 75 16.35 -3.21 1.56
CA VAL A 75 15.73 -3.28 2.89
C VAL A 75 16.81 -2.96 3.91
N THR A 76 16.55 -2.04 4.84
CA THR A 76 17.53 -1.73 5.88
C THR A 76 17.69 -2.90 6.85
N GLN A 77 18.83 -2.93 7.55
CA GLN A 77 19.09 -3.97 8.54
C GLN A 77 18.03 -4.00 9.64
N ASN A 78 17.57 -2.83 10.10
CA ASN A 78 16.56 -2.71 11.15
C ASN A 78 15.22 -3.31 10.72
N VAL A 79 14.82 -3.11 9.47
CA VAL A 79 13.61 -3.77 8.92
C VAL A 79 13.78 -5.27 8.88
N ASN A 80 14.92 -5.78 8.41
CA ASN A 80 15.20 -7.23 8.38
C ASN A 80 15.25 -7.88 9.78
N THR A 81 15.49 -7.10 10.84
CA THR A 81 15.42 -7.61 12.22
C THR A 81 14.02 -7.60 12.81
N CYS A 82 13.14 -6.74 12.32
CA CYS A 82 11.78 -6.59 12.85
C CYS A 82 10.73 -7.36 12.05
N LEU A 83 10.88 -7.45 10.73
CA LEU A 83 9.89 -8.07 9.85
C LEU A 83 10.39 -9.39 9.27
N THR A 84 9.44 -10.28 9.05
CA THR A 84 9.64 -11.49 8.27
C THR A 84 9.78 -11.16 6.78
N LEU A 85 10.38 -12.08 6.03
CA LEU A 85 10.45 -11.95 4.57
C LEU A 85 9.06 -11.87 3.92
N ASP A 86 8.08 -12.60 4.45
CA ASP A 86 6.72 -12.60 3.91
C ASP A 86 6.06 -11.23 4.08
N GLU A 87 6.21 -10.57 5.23
CA GLU A 87 5.71 -9.20 5.46
C GLU A 87 6.39 -8.18 4.54
N ILE A 88 7.71 -8.29 4.35
CA ILE A 88 8.46 -7.43 3.42
C ILE A 88 7.94 -7.61 1.98
N LEU A 89 7.69 -8.85 1.56
CA LEU A 89 7.14 -9.16 0.23
C LEU A 89 5.70 -8.69 0.08
N GLU A 90 4.89 -8.74 1.15
CA GLU A 90 3.53 -8.19 1.13
C GLU A 90 3.53 -6.67 0.91
N ILE A 91 4.40 -5.92 1.61
CA ILE A 91 4.58 -4.48 1.38
C ILE A 91 4.94 -4.22 -0.08
N TYR A 92 5.94 -4.94 -0.61
CA TYR A 92 6.37 -4.76 -1.99
C TYR A 92 5.24 -5.05 -3.00
N THR A 93 4.54 -6.16 -2.82
CA THR A 93 3.46 -6.60 -3.71
C THR A 93 2.30 -5.61 -3.70
N PHE A 94 1.92 -5.16 -2.50
CA PHE A 94 0.89 -4.15 -2.32
C PHE A 94 1.26 -2.84 -3.05
N THR A 95 2.47 -2.32 -2.83
CA THR A 95 2.93 -1.10 -3.50
C THR A 95 2.97 -1.25 -5.03
N GLN A 96 3.42 -2.39 -5.55
CA GLN A 96 3.39 -2.65 -6.99
C GLN A 96 1.97 -2.67 -7.56
N ASP A 97 0.99 -3.19 -6.81
CA ASP A 97 -0.39 -3.18 -7.23
C ASP A 97 -1.01 -1.78 -7.19
N MET A 98 -0.63 -0.94 -6.22
CA MET A 98 -0.99 0.48 -6.22
C MET A 98 -0.41 1.21 -7.44
N VAL A 99 0.89 1.04 -7.73
CA VAL A 99 1.54 1.65 -8.91
C VAL A 99 0.78 1.30 -10.19
N LYS A 100 0.40 0.03 -10.39
CA LYS A 100 -0.37 -0.41 -11.57
C LYS A 100 -1.76 0.23 -11.63
N GLN A 101 -2.42 0.37 -10.48
CA GLN A 101 -3.78 0.91 -10.38
C GLN A 101 -3.82 2.41 -10.68
N HIS A 102 -2.80 3.14 -10.21
CA HIS A 102 -2.75 4.60 -10.27
C HIS A 102 -1.85 5.14 -11.39
N LYS A 103 -1.14 4.26 -12.11
CA LYS A 103 -0.14 4.59 -13.15
C LYS A 103 1.00 5.46 -12.62
N GLY A 104 1.45 5.13 -11.43
CA GLY A 104 2.34 5.96 -10.60
C GLY A 104 1.65 6.32 -9.29
N ILE A 105 2.45 6.48 -8.24
CA ILE A 105 2.02 6.92 -6.91
C ILE A 105 3.06 7.89 -6.34
N ASP A 106 2.82 8.39 -5.13
CA ASP A 106 3.80 9.18 -4.39
C ASP A 106 5.11 8.42 -4.15
N TYR A 107 6.22 9.15 -4.02
CA TYR A 107 7.55 8.58 -3.83
C TYR A 107 7.73 7.86 -2.49
N ILE A 108 6.85 8.12 -1.52
CA ILE A 108 6.90 7.55 -0.18
C ILE A 108 5.57 6.87 0.16
N GLN A 109 5.66 5.64 0.67
CA GLN A 109 4.53 4.86 1.13
C GLN A 109 4.75 4.48 2.59
N SER A 110 3.74 4.69 3.43
CA SER A 110 3.84 4.48 4.88
C SER A 110 3.06 3.26 5.32
N PHE A 111 3.68 2.45 6.16
CA PHE A 111 3.07 1.27 6.75
C PHE A 111 3.31 1.25 8.26
N TYR A 112 2.47 0.56 9.00
CA TYR A 112 2.65 0.32 10.42
C TYR A 112 2.58 -1.18 10.67
N SER A 113 3.57 -1.72 11.38
CA SER A 113 3.54 -3.10 11.87
C SER A 113 2.94 -3.09 13.27
N ILE A 114 1.77 -3.69 13.42
CA ILE A 114 1.04 -3.76 14.70
C ILE A 114 1.80 -4.66 15.68
N GLU A 115 2.32 -5.79 15.21
CA GLU A 115 3.01 -6.76 16.06
C GLU A 115 4.34 -6.23 16.60
N GLN A 116 5.07 -5.50 15.76
CA GLN A 116 6.36 -4.91 16.12
C GLN A 116 6.25 -3.49 16.67
N ASP A 117 5.04 -2.92 16.70
CA ASP A 117 4.74 -1.54 17.11
C ASP A 117 5.71 -0.52 16.47
N CYS A 118 5.85 -0.57 15.14
CA CYS A 118 6.77 0.29 14.42
C CYS A 118 6.22 0.81 13.10
N GLU A 119 6.60 2.05 12.75
CA GLU A 119 6.28 2.66 11.46
C GLU A 119 7.39 2.39 10.44
N LEU A 120 6.98 2.13 9.20
CA LEU A 120 7.82 1.77 8.08
C LEU A 120 7.58 2.74 6.93
N LEU A 121 8.65 3.09 6.23
CA LEU A 121 8.61 3.91 5.03
C LEU A 121 9.20 3.11 3.88
N PHE A 122 8.45 3.01 2.78
CA PHE A 122 8.94 2.51 1.51
C PHE A 122 9.10 3.67 0.54
N VAL A 123 10.34 3.94 0.14
CA VAL A 123 10.71 5.14 -0.61
C VAL A 123 11.28 4.77 -1.96
N ASP A 124 10.83 5.42 -3.03
CA ASP A 124 11.38 5.31 -4.38
C ASP A 124 12.34 6.48 -4.64
N ASN A 125 13.55 6.18 -5.14
CA ASN A 125 14.58 7.21 -5.31
C ASN A 125 14.36 8.06 -6.56
N LEU A 126 13.78 7.48 -7.62
CA LEU A 126 13.63 8.15 -8.91
C LEU A 126 12.21 8.06 -9.43
N SER A 127 11.72 9.17 -9.96
CA SER A 127 10.47 9.19 -10.71
C SER A 127 10.66 8.74 -12.16
N MET A 128 9.56 8.43 -12.85
CA MET A 128 9.62 8.08 -14.27
C MET A 128 10.15 9.19 -15.16
N GLN A 129 9.92 10.46 -14.81
CA GLN A 129 10.54 11.60 -15.50
C GLN A 129 12.05 11.61 -15.32
N MET A 130 12.54 11.38 -14.11
CA MET A 130 13.98 11.33 -13.81
C MET A 130 14.66 10.18 -14.55
N ILE A 131 14.04 8.99 -14.57
CA ILE A 131 14.55 7.81 -15.29
C ILE A 131 14.71 8.10 -16.80
N LYS A 132 13.83 8.92 -17.39
CA LYS A 132 13.88 9.28 -18.82
C LYS A 132 14.88 10.39 -19.15
N SER A 133 15.47 11.02 -18.14
CA SER A 133 16.25 12.25 -18.31
C SER A 133 17.73 12.03 -18.70
N ASP A 134 18.18 10.78 -18.85
CA ASP A 134 19.57 10.35 -19.10
C ASP A 134 20.63 10.85 -18.08
N TYR A 135 20.22 11.60 -17.04
CA TYR A 135 21.10 12.09 -15.97
C TYR A 135 21.41 11.03 -14.90
N PHE A 136 20.60 9.97 -14.81
CA PHE A 136 20.71 8.94 -13.80
C PHE A 136 21.11 7.61 -14.42
N SER A 137 21.98 6.89 -13.74
CA SER A 137 22.35 5.53 -14.12
C SER A 137 21.28 4.53 -13.69
N LYS A 138 21.36 3.32 -14.23
CA LYS A 138 20.49 2.21 -13.79
C LYS A 138 20.66 1.88 -12.30
N LEU A 139 21.84 2.13 -11.72
CA LEU A 139 22.12 1.86 -10.31
C LEU A 139 21.42 2.85 -9.38
N ASP A 140 21.13 4.06 -9.88
CA ASP A 140 20.40 5.08 -9.14
C ASP A 140 18.89 4.76 -9.06
N ASN A 141 18.40 3.82 -9.89
CA ASN A 141 17.03 3.33 -9.82
C ASN A 141 16.90 2.25 -8.75
N TYR A 142 16.52 2.68 -7.55
CA TYR A 142 16.24 1.80 -6.43
C TYR A 142 15.09 2.33 -5.57
N CYS A 143 14.50 1.42 -4.83
CA CYS A 143 13.55 1.73 -3.76
C CYS A 143 14.01 1.07 -2.45
N MET A 144 13.69 1.69 -1.31
CA MET A 144 14.19 1.27 -0.01
C MET A 144 13.08 1.22 1.03
N LEU A 145 12.95 0.06 1.69
CA LEU A 145 12.12 -0.11 2.87
C LEU A 145 12.96 0.09 4.14
N MET A 146 12.54 1.01 4.99
CA MET A 146 13.22 1.39 6.23
C MET A 146 12.23 1.63 7.38
N LEU A 147 12.71 1.65 8.62
CA LEU A 147 11.92 2.18 9.73
C LEU A 147 11.76 3.69 9.55
N ALA A 148 10.62 4.25 9.95
CA ALA A 148 10.42 5.71 9.92
C ALA A 148 11.42 6.46 10.82
N SER A 149 11.95 5.81 11.85
CA SER A 149 13.01 6.35 12.71
C SER A 149 14.37 6.45 12.02
N ASP A 150 14.56 5.75 10.89
CA ASP A 150 15.81 5.73 10.13
C ASP A 150 15.84 6.78 9.00
N TYR A 151 14.70 7.44 8.73
CA TYR A 151 14.51 8.43 7.66
C TYR A 151 14.78 9.86 8.16
#